data_AF-A0A6A2WVJ0-F1
#
_entry.id   AF-A0A6A2WVJ0-F1
#
_cell.length_a   1.000
_cell.length_b   1.000
_cell.length_c   1.000
_cell.angle_alpha   90.00
_cell.angle_beta   90.00
_cell.angle_gamma   90.00
#
_symmetry.space_group_name_H-M   'P 1'
#
loop_
_entity.id
_entity.type
_entity.pdbx_description
1 polymer ?
#
loop_
_entity_poly.entity_id
_entity_poly.type
_entity_poly.pdbx_seq_one_letter_code
_entity_poly.pdbx_strand_id
1 'polypeptide(L)'
;MGFVELQMTWQPSILSEKRKKGPPLGLRNLGNSCYLNSVLQCLTYTSPLANFCLRSKHSSSCDTSASKKPRDCPFCILEAWITRSLTLDLALDSPSKIQSCIKIFAEHFRFSRQEDAHEFLRYVIDACHNTCLRLKKLRRKGSESVGGGAEAVNGNTVVKEIFGGTLQSQVKCLGCGGESNKVDEIMDISLDILNSGSLKESMHKFFQPEVLDENNKYKCDK
;
A
#
# COMPACT_ATOMS: atom_id res chain seq x y z
N MET A 1 -21.96 3.04 12.78
CA MET A 1 -21.19 3.47 11.60
C MET A 1 -20.81 2.22 10.82
N GLY A 2 -21.42 2.01 9.66
CA GLY A 2 -21.24 0.78 8.89
C GLY A 2 -19.81 0.63 8.40
N PHE A 3 -19.24 -0.55 8.59
CA PHE A 3 -18.06 -0.98 7.85
C PHE A 3 -18.37 -0.80 6.36
N VAL A 4 -17.57 -0.01 5.65
CA VAL A 4 -17.62 -0.02 4.19
C VAL A 4 -17.04 -1.38 3.79
N GLU A 5 -17.90 -2.35 3.52
CA GLU A 5 -17.46 -3.67 3.10
C GLU A 5 -16.58 -3.52 1.86
N LEU A 6 -15.30 -3.84 2.04
CA LEU A 6 -14.31 -3.75 0.97
C LEU A 6 -14.59 -4.84 -0.04
N GLN A 7 -14.87 -4.40 -1.26
CA GLN A 7 -15.25 -5.29 -2.34
C GLN A 7 -13.97 -5.82 -2.98
N MET A 8 -13.58 -7.02 -2.55
CA MET A 8 -12.33 -7.67 -2.94
C MET A 8 -12.30 -8.11 -4.41
N THR A 9 -13.46 -8.15 -5.07
CA THR A 9 -13.62 -8.50 -6.48
C THR A 9 -13.96 -7.28 -7.33
N TRP A 10 -13.71 -7.37 -8.63
CA TRP A 10 -14.14 -6.35 -9.59
C TRP A 10 -15.65 -6.18 -9.55
N GLN A 11 -16.12 -4.93 -9.50
CA GLN A 11 -17.54 -4.65 -9.64
C GLN A 11 -17.88 -4.41 -11.12
N PRO A 12 -18.61 -5.33 -11.78
CA PRO A 12 -18.87 -5.23 -13.21
C PRO A 12 -19.61 -3.94 -13.59
N SER A 13 -20.48 -3.44 -12.71
CA SER A 13 -21.22 -2.18 -12.92
C SER A 13 -20.33 -0.94 -13.00
N ILE A 14 -19.12 -0.97 -12.42
CA ILE A 14 -18.15 0.13 -12.50
C ILE A 14 -17.29 -0.01 -13.77
N LEU A 15 -17.02 -1.25 -14.21
CA LEU A 15 -16.21 -1.55 -15.39
C LEU A 15 -16.99 -1.51 -16.72
N SER A 16 -18.30 -1.81 -16.69
CA SER A 16 -19.10 -2.11 -17.90
C SER A 16 -19.25 -0.95 -18.86
N GLU A 17 -18.88 0.26 -18.48
CA GLU A 17 -19.04 1.44 -19.33
C GLU A 17 -17.78 1.86 -20.11
N LYS A 18 -16.56 1.42 -19.75
CA LYS A 18 -15.39 2.28 -20.04
C LYS A 18 -14.16 1.68 -20.74
N ARG A 19 -14.21 0.44 -21.21
CA ARG A 19 -13.23 -0.05 -22.22
C ARG A 19 -13.86 -1.07 -23.15
N LYS A 20 -14.08 -0.68 -24.41
CA LYS A 20 -15.05 -1.38 -25.26
C LYS A 20 -14.53 -2.66 -25.90
N LYS A 21 -13.22 -2.90 -26.04
CA LYS A 21 -12.63 -4.14 -26.63
C LYS A 21 -11.09 -4.22 -26.70
N GLY A 22 -10.33 -3.44 -25.92
CA GLY A 22 -8.85 -3.36 -26.05
C GLY A 22 -8.06 -4.05 -24.92
N PRO A 23 -6.80 -4.48 -25.18
CA PRO A 23 -5.89 -4.97 -24.13
C PRO A 23 -5.62 -3.88 -23.09
N PRO A 24 -5.27 -4.21 -21.83
CA PRO A 24 -4.88 -3.25 -20.77
C PRO A 24 -4.02 -2.08 -21.28
N LEU A 25 -4.20 -0.89 -20.71
CA LEU A 25 -3.52 0.32 -21.17
C LEU A 25 -2.00 0.15 -21.01
N GLY A 26 -1.25 0.18 -22.12
CA GLY A 26 0.20 0.14 -22.07
C GLY A 26 0.78 1.43 -21.51
N LEU A 27 1.95 1.36 -20.85
CA LEU A 27 2.62 2.52 -20.27
C LEU A 27 3.96 2.76 -20.97
N ARG A 28 4.12 3.97 -21.52
CA ARG A 28 5.38 4.39 -22.14
C ARG A 28 6.48 4.42 -21.08
N ASN A 29 7.66 3.89 -21.41
CA ASN A 29 8.84 4.05 -20.59
C ASN A 29 9.41 5.46 -20.80
N LEU A 30 9.51 6.24 -19.72
CA LEU A 30 9.91 7.64 -19.73
C LEU A 30 11.34 7.79 -19.19
N GLY A 31 12.24 6.91 -19.63
CA GLY A 31 13.63 6.82 -19.18
C GLY A 31 13.75 6.00 -17.89
N ASN A 32 14.20 4.75 -18.03
CA ASN A 32 14.38 3.79 -16.92
C ASN A 32 13.17 3.64 -15.96
N SER A 33 11.95 3.95 -16.42
CA SER A 33 10.75 4.00 -15.57
C SER A 33 9.96 2.69 -15.56
N CYS A 34 10.56 1.56 -15.96
CA CYS A 34 9.87 0.27 -16.06
C CYS A 34 9.41 -0.25 -14.69
N TYR A 35 10.21 -0.06 -13.63
CA TYR A 35 9.85 -0.42 -12.25
C TYR A 35 8.57 0.31 -11.79
N LEU A 36 8.44 1.59 -12.15
CA LEU A 36 7.26 2.40 -11.86
C LEU A 36 6.07 1.88 -12.67
N ASN A 37 6.27 1.63 -13.97
CA ASN A 37 5.20 1.16 -14.86
C ASN A 37 4.65 -0.20 -14.39
N SER A 38 5.50 -1.15 -13.98
CA SER A 38 5.05 -2.46 -13.47
C SER A 38 4.22 -2.32 -12.20
N VAL A 39 4.66 -1.50 -11.24
CA VAL A 39 3.92 -1.24 -10.00
C VAL A 39 2.58 -0.57 -10.27
N LEU A 40 2.54 0.43 -11.15
CA LEU A 40 1.30 1.12 -11.49
C LEU A 40 0.28 0.17 -12.12
N GLN A 41 0.72 -0.78 -12.95
CA GLN A 41 -0.17 -1.81 -13.49
C GLN A 41 -0.73 -2.70 -12.38
N CYS A 42 0.13 -3.22 -11.49
CA CYS A 42 -0.30 -4.05 -10.36
C CYS A 42 -1.32 -3.33 -9.46
N LEU A 43 -1.06 -2.07 -9.10
CA LEU A 43 -1.97 -1.27 -8.28
C LEU A 43 -3.29 -0.95 -9.01
N THR A 44 -3.22 -0.60 -10.30
CA THR A 44 -4.40 -0.29 -11.13
C THR A 44 -5.34 -1.48 -11.23
N TYR A 45 -4.79 -2.68 -11.31
CA TYR A 45 -5.56 -3.92 -11.44
C TYR A 45 -5.81 -4.66 -10.11
N THR A 46 -5.51 -4.02 -8.97
CA THR A 46 -5.93 -4.51 -7.66
C THR A 46 -7.39 -4.10 -7.42
N SER A 47 -8.33 -5.03 -7.62
CA SER A 47 -9.78 -4.77 -7.65
C SER A 47 -10.30 -3.88 -6.52
N PRO A 48 -10.04 -4.15 -5.22
CA PRO A 48 -10.56 -3.29 -4.15
C PRO A 48 -10.01 -1.86 -4.19
N LEU A 49 -8.73 -1.68 -4.54
CA LEU A 49 -8.13 -0.35 -4.71
C LEU A 49 -8.74 0.38 -5.92
N ALA A 50 -8.90 -0.34 -7.04
CA ALA A 50 -9.49 0.20 -8.26
C ALA A 50 -10.94 0.64 -8.05
N ASN A 51 -11.77 -0.22 -7.44
CA ASN A 51 -13.16 0.10 -7.08
C ASN A 51 -13.25 1.33 -6.17
N PHE A 52 -12.33 1.46 -5.22
CA PHE A 52 -12.25 2.60 -4.32
C PHE A 52 -11.90 3.89 -5.09
N CYS A 53 -10.90 3.85 -5.96
CA CYS A 53 -10.43 5.00 -6.74
C CYS A 53 -11.44 5.45 -7.79
N LEU A 54 -12.08 4.52 -8.51
CA LEU A 54 -13.09 4.82 -9.54
C LEU A 54 -14.32 5.56 -8.96
N ARG A 55 -14.61 5.36 -7.66
CA ARG A 55 -15.67 6.07 -6.94
C ARG A 55 -15.21 7.42 -6.35
N SER A 56 -13.97 7.83 -6.61
CA SER A 56 -13.38 9.08 -6.09
C SER A 56 -13.51 9.21 -4.56
N LYS A 57 -13.43 8.08 -3.84
CA LYS A 57 -13.63 8.04 -2.38
C LYS A 57 -12.54 8.79 -1.62
N HIS A 58 -11.32 8.86 -2.16
CA HIS A 58 -10.27 9.64 -1.53
C HIS A 58 -10.42 11.12 -1.84
N SER A 59 -10.46 11.52 -3.11
CA SER A 59 -10.49 12.94 -3.48
C SER A 59 -11.72 13.69 -2.96
N SER A 60 -12.89 13.03 -2.88
CA SER A 60 -14.10 13.60 -2.24
C SER A 60 -13.96 13.89 -0.74
N SER A 61 -13.04 13.22 -0.07
CA SER A 61 -12.82 13.32 1.38
C SER A 61 -11.50 14.03 1.75
N CYS A 62 -10.67 14.32 0.74
CA CYS A 62 -9.38 14.97 0.91
C CYS A 62 -9.53 16.49 0.82
N ASP A 63 -9.69 17.14 1.98
CA ASP A 63 -9.64 18.60 2.06
C ASP A 63 -8.23 19.09 1.70
N THR A 64 -8.12 19.66 0.51
CA THR A 64 -6.89 20.21 -0.04
C THR A 64 -6.35 21.41 0.74
N SER A 65 -7.12 21.96 1.68
CA SER A 65 -6.74 23.05 2.59
C SER A 65 -5.70 22.64 3.63
N ALA A 66 -5.57 21.34 3.95
CA ALA A 66 -4.65 20.84 4.96
C ALA A 66 -3.24 20.54 4.44
N SER A 67 -3.01 20.70 3.14
CA SER A 67 -1.71 20.51 2.50
C SER A 67 -1.32 21.85 1.89
N LYS A 68 -0.11 22.38 2.16
CA LYS A 68 0.34 23.70 1.66
C LYS A 68 0.24 23.83 0.13
N LYS A 69 0.01 22.73 -0.59
CA LYS A 69 -0.38 22.67 -2.00
C LYS A 69 -1.46 21.59 -2.22
N PRO A 70 -2.66 21.95 -2.70
CA PRO A 70 -3.76 21.03 -3.06
C PRO A 70 -3.40 19.88 -4.00
N ARG A 71 -2.38 20.08 -4.84
CA ARG A 71 -2.05 19.22 -5.99
C ARG A 71 -1.00 18.14 -5.69
N ASP A 72 -0.55 18.07 -4.43
CA ASP A 72 0.59 17.25 -4.02
C ASP A 72 0.20 16.11 -3.06
N CYS A 73 -1.10 15.76 -3.00
CA CYS A 73 -1.56 14.61 -2.23
C CYS A 73 -1.19 13.29 -2.95
N PRO A 74 -0.38 12.39 -2.35
CA PRO A 74 0.05 11.15 -2.99
C PRO A 74 -1.13 10.27 -3.44
N PHE A 75 -2.15 10.14 -2.60
CA PHE A 75 -3.30 9.27 -2.90
C PHE A 75 -4.24 9.92 -3.93
N CYS A 76 -4.44 11.25 -3.93
CA CYS A 76 -5.17 11.91 -5.04
C CYS A 76 -4.46 11.70 -6.39
N ILE A 77 -3.12 11.74 -6.41
CA ILE A 77 -2.32 11.52 -7.61
C ILE A 77 -2.50 10.07 -8.11
N LEU A 78 -2.44 9.09 -7.22
CA LEU A 78 -2.66 7.68 -7.54
C LEU A 78 -4.10 7.40 -7.98
N GLU A 79 -5.10 7.95 -7.30
CA GLU A 79 -6.51 7.81 -7.62
C GLU A 79 -6.84 8.36 -9.02
N ALA A 80 -6.30 9.55 -9.33
CA ALA A 80 -6.46 10.16 -10.66
C ALA A 80 -5.81 9.30 -11.74
N TRP A 81 -4.65 8.70 -11.46
CA TRP A 81 -3.99 7.79 -12.38
C TRP A 81 -4.80 6.52 -12.63
N ILE A 82 -5.23 5.81 -11.58
CA ILE A 82 -6.00 4.57 -11.71
C ILE A 82 -7.30 4.83 -12.46
N THR A 83 -8.01 5.91 -12.11
CA THR A 83 -9.24 6.32 -12.79
C THR A 83 -8.99 6.59 -14.26
N ARG A 84 -7.95 7.37 -14.60
CA ARG A 84 -7.59 7.63 -15.99
C ARG A 84 -7.22 6.32 -16.71
N SER A 85 -6.38 5.48 -16.13
CA SER A 85 -5.90 4.25 -16.76
C SER A 85 -7.03 3.27 -17.11
N LEU A 86 -8.06 3.19 -16.26
CA LEU A 86 -9.20 2.28 -16.46
C LEU A 86 -10.30 2.87 -17.36
N THR A 87 -10.33 4.19 -17.55
CA THR A 87 -11.38 4.87 -18.34
C THR A 87 -10.91 5.34 -19.71
N LEU A 88 -9.60 5.45 -19.92
CA LEU A 88 -9.00 5.88 -21.16
C LEU A 88 -9.05 4.73 -22.18
N ASP A 89 -9.74 4.97 -23.30
CA ASP A 89 -9.82 4.02 -24.43
C ASP A 89 -8.65 4.22 -25.41
N LEU A 90 -7.42 4.20 -24.87
CA LEU A 90 -6.19 4.22 -25.65
C LEU A 90 -5.41 2.92 -25.41
N ALA A 91 -4.55 2.55 -26.37
CA ALA A 91 -3.63 1.43 -26.22
C ALA A 91 -2.38 1.78 -25.41
N LEU A 92 -2.00 3.06 -25.38
CA LEU A 92 -0.75 3.53 -24.76
C LEU A 92 -0.94 4.92 -24.14
N ASP A 93 -0.49 5.11 -22.89
CA ASP A 93 -0.42 6.40 -22.21
C ASP A 93 0.92 6.56 -21.47
N SER A 94 1.20 7.75 -20.95
CA SER A 94 2.44 8.07 -20.23
C SER A 94 2.12 8.55 -18.80
N PRO A 95 2.66 7.92 -17.74
CA PRO A 95 2.43 8.32 -16.36
C PRO A 95 3.24 9.57 -15.94
N SER A 96 3.30 10.58 -16.82
CA SER A 96 4.16 11.77 -16.66
C SER A 96 3.87 12.54 -15.37
N LYS A 97 2.61 12.57 -14.91
CA LYS A 97 2.24 13.22 -13.65
C LYS A 97 2.78 12.47 -12.43
N ILE A 98 2.71 11.14 -12.41
CA ILE A 98 3.29 10.34 -11.32
C ILE A 98 4.81 10.49 -11.31
N GLN A 99 5.45 10.42 -12.48
CA GLN A 99 6.90 10.52 -12.59
C GLN A 99 7.43 11.91 -12.17
N SER A 100 6.76 12.99 -12.59
CA SER A 100 7.13 14.36 -12.15
C SER A 100 6.89 14.58 -10.65
N CYS A 101 5.98 13.81 -10.05
CA CYS A 101 5.67 13.83 -8.62
C CYS A 101 6.37 12.71 -7.84
N ILE A 102 7.36 12.01 -8.40
CA ILE A 102 7.94 10.82 -7.75
C ILE A 102 8.49 11.10 -6.34
N LYS A 103 9.02 12.30 -6.13
CA LYS A 103 9.53 12.77 -4.83
C LYS A 103 8.46 12.90 -3.74
N ILE A 104 7.18 12.98 -4.13
CA ILE A 104 6.06 12.99 -3.19
C ILE A 104 5.87 11.60 -2.57
N PHE A 105 6.19 10.54 -3.32
CA PHE A 105 6.12 9.15 -2.84
C PHE A 105 7.42 8.74 -2.14
N ALA A 106 8.57 9.08 -2.72
CA ALA A 106 9.89 8.76 -2.18
C ALA A 106 10.90 9.88 -2.51
N GLU A 107 11.40 10.58 -1.49
CA GLU A 107 12.24 11.77 -1.66
C GLU A 107 13.57 11.51 -2.41
N HIS A 108 14.17 10.35 -2.19
CA HIS A 108 15.48 9.98 -2.73
C HIS A 108 15.42 9.46 -4.18
N PHE A 109 14.22 9.15 -4.69
CA PHE A 109 14.05 8.67 -6.06
C PHE A 109 14.38 9.78 -7.06
N ARG A 110 15.08 9.43 -8.14
CA ARG A 110 15.51 10.38 -9.17
C ARG A 110 14.97 10.00 -10.54
N PHE A 111 14.73 11.02 -11.35
CA PHE A 111 14.32 10.81 -12.73
C PHE A 111 15.40 10.06 -13.52
N SER A 112 14.96 9.19 -14.42
CA SER A 112 15.80 8.43 -15.36
C SER A 112 16.82 7.47 -14.72
N ARG A 113 16.64 7.07 -13.45
CA ARG A 113 17.41 5.97 -12.84
C ARG A 113 16.58 4.70 -12.79
N GLN A 114 17.26 3.56 -12.88
CA GLN A 114 16.65 2.28 -12.52
C GLN A 114 16.58 2.20 -11.00
N GLU A 115 15.47 1.69 -10.49
CA GLU A 115 15.19 1.53 -9.06
C GLU A 115 14.49 0.17 -8.85
N ASP A 116 14.42 -0.26 -7.59
CA ASP A 116 13.70 -1.48 -7.22
C ASP A 116 12.16 -1.24 -7.26
N ALA A 117 11.44 -2.13 -7.96
CA ALA A 117 9.98 -2.06 -8.08
C ALA A 117 9.27 -2.33 -6.75
N HIS A 118 9.78 -3.26 -5.93
CA HIS A 118 9.23 -3.56 -4.61
C HIS A 118 9.42 -2.38 -3.66
N GLU A 119 10.59 -1.75 -3.68
CA GLU A 119 10.85 -0.53 -2.91
C GLU A 119 9.90 0.60 -3.32
N PHE A 120 9.73 0.83 -4.63
CA PHE A 120 8.79 1.82 -5.14
C PHE A 120 7.34 1.52 -4.70
N LEU A 121 6.91 0.26 -4.77
CA LEU A 121 5.59 -0.18 -4.32
C LEU A 121 5.37 0.17 -2.84
N ARG A 122 6.33 -0.17 -1.97
CA ARG A 122 6.26 0.13 -0.54
C ARG A 122 6.10 1.63 -0.30
N TYR A 123 6.92 2.46 -0.95
CA TYR A 123 6.80 3.92 -0.80
C TYR A 123 5.46 4.48 -1.26
N VAL A 124 4.89 3.97 -2.36
CA VAL A 124 3.57 4.39 -2.83
C VAL A 124 2.47 4.03 -1.83
N ILE A 125 2.50 2.80 -1.31
CA ILE A 125 1.54 2.31 -0.30
C ILE A 125 1.66 3.10 1.00
N ASP A 126 2.88 3.29 1.52
CA ASP A 126 3.14 4.03 2.74
C ASP A 126 2.72 5.50 2.62
N ALA A 127 3.00 6.15 1.49
CA ALA A 127 2.58 7.53 1.25
C ALA A 127 1.04 7.67 1.24
N CYS A 128 0.32 6.71 0.64
CA CYS A 128 -1.14 6.68 0.65
C CYS A 128 -1.70 6.40 2.04
N HIS A 129 -1.12 5.44 2.76
CA HIS A 129 -1.49 5.08 4.13
C HIS A 129 -1.33 6.28 5.08
N ASN A 130 -0.16 6.91 5.07
CA ASN A 130 0.14 8.08 5.90
C ASN A 130 -0.76 9.27 5.57
N THR A 131 -1.13 9.44 4.30
CA THR A 131 -2.12 10.44 3.89
C THR A 131 -3.48 10.19 4.54
N CYS A 132 -3.97 8.94 4.51
CA CYS A 132 -5.23 8.56 5.18
C CYS A 132 -5.16 8.80 6.69
N LEU A 133 -4.06 8.42 7.36
CA LEU A 133 -3.88 8.66 8.79
C LEU A 133 -3.88 10.16 9.12
N ARG A 134 -3.18 10.97 8.32
CA ARG A 134 -3.13 12.43 8.49
C ARG A 134 -4.52 13.07 8.37
N LEU A 135 -5.30 12.70 7.35
CA LEU A 135 -6.66 13.21 7.16
C LEU A 135 -7.58 12.83 8.33
N LYS A 136 -7.48 11.60 8.86
CA LYS A 136 -8.22 11.20 10.07
C LYS A 136 -7.85 12.05 11.29
N LYS A 137 -6.56 12.32 11.51
CA LYS A 137 -6.09 13.16 12.63
C LYS A 137 -6.61 14.59 12.53
N LEU A 138 -6.62 15.17 11.31
CA LEU A 138 -7.11 16.54 11.08
C LEU A 138 -8.62 16.67 11.31
N ARG A 139 -9.42 15.68 10.87
CA ARG A 139 -10.86 15.65 11.09
C ARG A 139 -11.23 15.61 12.57
N ARG A 140 -10.46 14.90 13.39
CA ARG A 140 -10.65 14.89 14.86
C ARG A 140 -10.37 16.26 15.46
N LYS A 141 -9.27 16.93 15.09
CA LYS A 141 -8.96 18.29 15.57
C LYS A 141 -10.01 19.33 15.17
N GLY A 142 -10.65 19.19 14.01
CA GLY A 142 -11.78 20.04 13.60
C GLY A 142 -13.08 19.76 14.38
N SER A 143 -13.18 18.60 15.04
CA SER A 143 -14.34 18.15 15.81
C SER A 143 -14.14 18.24 17.34
N GLU A 144 -12.97 18.66 17.82
CA GLU A 144 -12.60 18.78 19.24
C GLU A 144 -13.20 20.01 19.95
N SER A 145 -14.28 20.60 19.41
CA SER A 145 -15.12 21.56 20.15
C SER A 145 -16.17 20.89 21.05
N VAL A 146 -16.27 19.56 21.09
CA VAL A 146 -17.10 18.82 22.07
C VAL A 146 -16.33 17.57 22.51
N GLY A 147 -16.02 17.49 23.81
CA GLY A 147 -14.95 16.64 24.36
C GLY A 147 -15.15 15.12 24.32
N GLY A 148 -14.02 14.41 24.45
CA GLY A 148 -13.99 12.99 24.82
C GLY A 148 -12.83 12.19 24.21
N GLY A 149 -11.83 11.88 25.04
CA GLY A 149 -11.00 10.66 24.93
C GLY A 149 -9.96 10.59 23.80
N ALA A 150 -8.68 10.71 24.16
CA ALA A 150 -7.54 10.32 23.32
C ALA A 150 -7.46 8.79 23.16
N GLU A 151 -8.47 8.16 22.57
CA GLU A 151 -8.33 6.80 22.08
C GLU A 151 -7.41 6.82 20.86
N ALA A 152 -6.33 6.04 20.95
CA ALA A 152 -5.33 5.84 19.92
C ALA A 152 -6.00 5.76 18.55
N VAL A 153 -5.46 6.50 17.57
CA VAL A 153 -5.94 6.46 16.18
C VAL A 153 -5.94 4.99 15.77
N ASN A 154 -7.13 4.37 15.72
CA ASN A 154 -7.26 3.03 15.21
C ASN A 154 -6.78 3.09 13.75
N GLY A 155 -5.58 2.55 13.50
CA GLY A 155 -4.78 2.75 12.28
C GLY A 155 -5.38 2.15 11.01
N ASN A 156 -6.65 1.74 11.09
CA ASN A 156 -7.37 1.06 10.05
C ASN A 156 -7.72 1.99 8.88
N THR A 157 -6.81 2.14 7.92
CA THR A 157 -7.04 2.89 6.68
C THR A 157 -7.47 1.92 5.57
N VAL A 158 -8.10 2.41 4.51
CA VAL A 158 -8.40 1.58 3.33
C VAL A 158 -7.17 0.86 2.79
N VAL A 159 -5.99 1.48 2.87
CA VAL A 159 -4.72 0.87 2.44
C VAL A 159 -4.40 -0.34 3.31
N LYS A 160 -4.56 -0.22 4.63
CA LYS A 160 -4.35 -1.32 5.58
C LYS A 160 -5.44 -2.40 5.46
N GLU A 161 -6.66 -2.04 5.12
CA GLU A 161 -7.73 -3.02 4.90
C GLU A 161 -7.52 -3.82 3.60
N ILE A 162 -6.84 -3.25 2.60
CA ILE A 162 -6.56 -3.93 1.32
C ILE A 162 -5.28 -4.76 1.39
N PHE A 163 -4.20 -4.21 1.94
CA PHE A 163 -2.86 -4.79 1.88
C PHE A 163 -2.34 -5.26 3.25
N GLY A 164 -2.95 -4.79 4.33
CA GLY A 164 -2.46 -5.02 5.68
C GLY A 164 -2.73 -6.43 6.17
N GLY A 165 -1.82 -6.90 7.01
CA GLY A 165 -1.92 -8.14 7.76
C GLY A 165 -1.18 -8.01 9.09
N THR A 166 -1.12 -9.11 9.84
CA THR A 166 -0.38 -9.20 11.10
C THR A 166 0.47 -10.46 11.11
N LEU A 167 1.74 -10.30 11.47
CA LEU A 167 2.66 -11.40 11.71
C LEU A 167 2.92 -11.52 13.21
N GLN A 168 2.82 -12.73 13.75
CA GLN A 168 3.18 -13.00 15.13
C GLN A 168 4.54 -13.69 15.20
N SER A 169 5.54 -12.99 15.74
CA SER A 169 6.83 -13.56 16.09
C SER A 169 6.77 -14.11 17.50
N GLN A 170 7.02 -15.41 17.66
CA GLN A 170 7.10 -16.08 18.95
C GLN A 170 8.54 -16.48 19.23
N VAL A 171 9.07 -16.05 20.37
CA VAL A 171 10.36 -16.50 20.90
C VAL A 171 10.12 -17.37 22.12
N LYS A 172 10.63 -18.60 22.09
CA LYS A 172 10.54 -19.56 23.20
C LYS A 172 11.92 -19.78 23.82
N CYS A 173 12.05 -19.47 25.10
CA CYS A 173 13.29 -19.74 25.84
C CYS A 173 13.44 -21.25 26.09
N LEU A 174 14.55 -21.83 25.65
CA LEU A 174 14.84 -23.26 25.85
C LEU A 174 15.22 -23.62 27.29
N GLY A 175 15.60 -22.63 28.12
CA GLY A 175 15.97 -22.85 29.53
C GLY A 175 14.76 -22.89 30.47
N CYS A 176 13.88 -21.88 30.40
CA CYS A 176 12.72 -21.76 31.30
C CYS A 176 11.38 -22.10 30.65
N GLY A 177 11.35 -22.36 29.33
CA GLY A 177 10.13 -22.63 28.57
C GLY A 177 9.23 -21.41 28.34
N GLY A 178 9.62 -20.21 28.81
CA GLY A 178 8.86 -18.99 28.66
C GLY A 178 8.70 -18.56 27.20
N GLU A 179 7.48 -18.20 26.82
CA GLU A 179 7.14 -17.71 25.48
C GLU A 179 6.93 -16.19 25.50
N SER A 180 7.52 -15.50 24.54
CA SER A 180 7.34 -14.07 24.28
C SER A 180 6.76 -13.91 22.88
N ASN A 181 5.59 -13.27 22.78
CA ASN A 181 4.90 -13.04 21.51
C ASN A 181 4.92 -11.56 21.19
N LYS A 182 5.33 -11.23 19.96
CA LYS A 182 5.25 -9.89 19.39
C LYS A 182 4.41 -9.95 18.12
N VAL A 183 3.41 -9.08 18.02
CA VAL A 183 2.56 -8.96 16.84
C VAL A 183 2.97 -7.70 16.07
N ASP A 184 3.44 -7.88 14.86
CA ASP A 184 3.88 -6.82 13.95
C ASP A 184 2.88 -6.66 12.80
N GLU A 185 2.54 -5.41 12.48
CA GLU A 185 1.70 -5.10 11.32
C GLU A 185 2.54 -5.17 10.05
N ILE A 186 2.04 -5.86 9.04
CA ILE A 186 2.72 -6.06 7.76
C ILE A 186 1.86 -5.55 6.61
N MET A 187 2.49 -5.16 5.51
CA MET A 187 1.82 -4.76 4.26
C MET A 187 2.20 -5.66 3.08
N ASP A 188 3.20 -6.51 3.29
CA ASP A 188 3.79 -7.44 2.35
C ASP A 188 4.48 -8.58 3.10
N ILE A 189 4.83 -9.64 2.38
CA ILE A 189 5.63 -10.76 2.89
C ILE A 189 6.77 -10.96 1.89
N SER A 190 8.01 -10.78 2.36
CA SER A 190 9.21 -11.06 1.57
C SER A 190 9.66 -12.49 1.84
N LEU A 191 9.62 -13.33 0.81
CA LEU A 191 9.92 -14.76 0.92
C LEU A 191 11.31 -15.05 0.37
N ASP A 192 12.09 -15.84 1.12
CA ASP A 192 13.34 -16.40 0.61
C ASP A 192 13.04 -17.53 -0.40
N ILE A 193 13.73 -17.48 -1.53
CA ILE A 193 13.62 -18.44 -2.62
C ILE A 193 14.81 -19.42 -2.64
N LEU A 194 15.85 -19.18 -1.82
CA LEU A 194 17.01 -20.04 -1.77
C LEU A 194 16.60 -21.46 -1.34
N ASN A 195 17.03 -22.42 -2.15
CA ASN A 195 16.71 -23.84 -1.99
C ASN A 195 15.21 -24.17 -2.04
N SER A 196 14.34 -23.29 -2.54
CA SER A 196 12.89 -23.51 -2.61
C SER A 196 12.45 -23.77 -4.05
N GLY A 197 11.75 -24.88 -4.28
CA GLY A 197 11.22 -25.24 -5.61
C GLY A 197 9.82 -24.69 -5.89
N SER A 198 9.14 -24.11 -4.90
CA SER A 198 7.79 -23.57 -5.05
C SER A 198 7.46 -22.44 -4.07
N LEU A 199 6.47 -21.62 -4.40
CA LEU A 199 5.94 -20.59 -3.50
C LEU A 199 5.47 -21.18 -2.16
N LYS A 200 4.83 -22.36 -2.20
CA LYS A 200 4.37 -23.05 -1.00
C LYS A 200 5.53 -23.42 -0.08
N GLU A 201 6.64 -23.86 -0.65
CA GLU A 201 7.85 -24.20 0.09
C GLU A 201 8.53 -22.96 0.68
N SER A 202 8.69 -21.89 -0.10
CA SER A 202 9.20 -20.60 0.40
C SER A 202 8.35 -20.06 1.55
N MET A 203 7.03 -20.15 1.44
CA MET A 203 6.11 -19.76 2.51
C MET A 203 6.27 -20.65 3.75
N HIS A 204 6.41 -21.97 3.57
CA HIS A 204 6.65 -22.89 4.69
C HIS A 204 7.96 -22.57 5.41
N LYS A 205 9.04 -22.30 4.67
CA LYS A 205 10.34 -21.89 5.24
C LYS A 205 10.26 -20.58 6.00
N PHE A 206 9.52 -19.60 5.49
CA PHE A 206 9.33 -18.31 6.18
C PHE A 206 8.71 -18.48 7.58
N PHE A 207 7.83 -19.46 7.77
CA PHE A 207 7.22 -19.77 9.07
C PHE A 207 7.93 -20.90 9.83
N GLN A 208 9.07 -21.38 9.34
CA GLN A 208 9.82 -22.43 10.00
C GLN A 208 10.47 -21.87 11.27
N PRO A 209 10.39 -22.59 12.41
CA PRO A 209 11.12 -22.20 13.61
C PRO A 209 12.63 -22.21 13.36
N GLU A 210 13.31 -21.15 13.76
CA GLU A 210 14.76 -21.06 13.77
C GLU A 210 15.30 -21.06 15.20
N VAL A 211 16.49 -21.62 15.39
CA VAL A 211 17.17 -21.60 16.68
C VAL A 211 18.05 -20.35 16.73
N LEU A 212 17.75 -19.47 17.68
CA LEU A 212 18.56 -18.28 17.94
C LEU A 212 19.73 -18.64 18.86
N ASP A 213 20.91 -18.83 18.27
CA ASP A 213 22.15 -19.16 18.98
C ASP A 213 23.22 -18.06 18.84
N GLU A 214 24.36 -18.31 19.49
CA GLU A 214 25.55 -17.45 19.46
C GLU A 214 25.28 -15.94 19.59
N ASN A 215 25.43 -15.20 18.50
CA ASN A 215 25.32 -13.73 18.43
C ASN A 215 23.88 -13.22 18.36
N ASN A 216 22.91 -14.10 18.07
CA ASN A 216 21.49 -13.75 17.93
C ASN A 216 20.64 -14.17 19.13
N LYS A 217 21.26 -14.58 20.25
CA LYS A 217 20.56 -15.00 21.46
C LYS A 217 19.63 -13.91 21.98
N TYR A 218 18.38 -14.29 22.22
CA TYR A 218 17.38 -13.41 22.80
C TYR A 218 17.56 -13.30 24.31
N LYS A 219 17.45 -12.08 24.85
CA LYS A 219 17.47 -11.86 26.31
C LYS A 219 16.13 -12.31 26.90
N CYS A 220 16.17 -13.35 27.74
CA CYS A 220 15.01 -13.76 28.51
C CYS A 220 14.93 -12.95 29.81
N ASP A 221 13.78 -12.34 30.08
CA ASP A 221 13.54 -11.54 31.30
C ASP A 221 13.01 -12.37 32.49
N LYS A 222 12.87 -13.70 32.31
CA LYS A 222 12.41 -14.64 33.34
C LYS A 222 13.56 -15.39 34.00
#